data_AF-A0A845S9E3-F1
#
_entry.id   AF-A0A845S9E3-F1
#
_cell.length_a   1.000
_cell.length_b   1.000
_cell.length_c   1.000
_cell.angle_alpha   90.00
_cell.angle_beta   90.00
_cell.angle_gamma   90.00
#
_symmetry.space_group_name_H-M   'P 1'
#
loop_
_entity.id
_entity.type
_entity.pdbx_description
1 polymer ?
#
loop_
_entity_poly.entity_id
_entity_poly.type
_entity_poly.pdbx_seq_one_letter_code
_entity_poly.pdbx_strand_id
1 'polypeptide(L)' 'MIKINCIGYPRIGPKRELKNALEKYWKSEISESDLLKCATELKKNNWQ' A
#
# COMPACT_ATOMS: atom_id res chain seq x y z
N MET A 1 1.77 27.92 18.25
CA MET A 1 1.07 26.67 17.90
C MET A 1 2.11 25.63 17.57
N ILE A 2 2.14 24.51 18.30
CA ILE A 2 3.14 23.45 18.09
C ILE A 2 2.69 22.59 16.90
N LYS A 3 3.58 22.35 15.95
CA LYS A 3 3.33 21.49 14.78
C LYS A 3 3.84 20.08 15.07
N ILE A 4 3.06 19.09 14.67
CA ILE A 4 3.42 17.67 14.79
C ILE A 4 3.74 17.18 13.38
N ASN A 5 4.88 16.49 13.23
CA ASN A 5 5.31 15.92 11.96
C ASN A 5 5.46 14.40 12.12
N CYS A 6 5.08 13.66 11.06
CA CYS A 6 5.35 12.24 10.92
C CYS A 6 6.41 12.02 9.84
N ILE A 7 7.46 11.24 10.15
CA ILE A 7 8.58 10.97 9.22
C ILE A 7 8.22 9.85 8.24
N GLY A 8 7.21 9.04 8.55
CA GLY A 8 6.71 7.99 7.67
C GLY A 8 5.52 7.24 8.25
N TYR A 9 4.91 6.39 7.41
CA TYR A 9 3.78 5.54 7.77
C TYR A 9 3.94 4.13 7.17
N PRO A 10 3.50 3.05 7.85
CA PRO A 10 3.59 1.69 7.33
C PRO A 10 2.84 1.53 6.00
N ARG A 11 3.53 1.01 4.98
CA ARG A 11 2.98 0.83 3.62
C ARG A 11 2.25 -0.49 3.40
N ILE A 12 2.35 -1.42 4.35
CA ILE A 12 1.87 -2.79 4.18
C ILE A 12 0.34 -2.91 4.20
N GLY A 13 -0.33 -1.93 4.81
CA GLY A 13 -1.78 -1.90 5.02
C GLY A 13 -2.23 -2.71 6.26
N PRO A 14 -3.42 -2.42 6.82
CA PRO A 14 -3.89 -2.99 8.08
C PRO A 14 -4.09 -4.52 8.02
N LYS A 15 -4.35 -5.08 6.84
CA LYS A 15 -4.51 -6.54 6.62
C LYS A 15 -3.40 -7.11 5.74
N ARG A 16 -2.27 -6.41 5.64
CA ARG A 16 -1.12 -6.80 4.81
C ARG A 16 -1.46 -6.92 3.32
N GLU A 17 -2.35 -6.07 2.85
CA GLU A 17 -2.87 -6.03 1.49
C GLU A 17 -1.73 -5.95 0.46
N LEU A 18 -0.71 -5.12 0.73
CA LEU A 18 0.43 -4.97 -0.18
C LEU A 18 1.25 -6.26 -0.29
N LYS A 19 1.40 -7.00 0.82
CA LYS A 19 2.08 -8.29 0.80
C LYS A 19 1.31 -9.29 -0.07
N ASN A 20 0.00 -9.40 0.14
CA ASN A 20 -0.82 -10.36 -0.60
C ASN A 20 -0.84 -10.05 -2.10
N ALA A 21 -0.97 -8.77 -2.49
CA ALA A 21 -0.91 -8.35 -3.88
C ALA A 21 0.44 -8.71 -4.52
N LEU A 22 1.54 -8.50 -3.81
CA LEU A 22 2.88 -8.78 -4.30
C LEU A 22 3.14 -10.29 -4.45
N GLU A 23 2.68 -11.12 -3.51
CA GLU A 23 2.73 -12.59 -3.64
C GLU A 23 1.90 -13.09 -4.84
N LYS A 24 0.72 -12.50 -5.09
CA LYS A 24 -0.10 -12.82 -6.26
C LYS A 24 0.55 -12.41 -7.58
N TYR A 25 1.21 -11.25 -7.60
CA TYR A 25 1.93 -10.78 -8.78
C TYR A 25 3.10 -11.71 -9.11
N TRP A 26 3.87 -12.17 -8.12
CA TRP A 26 4.93 -13.15 -8.32
C TRP A 26 4.46 -14.51 -8.83
N LYS A 27 3.21 -14.88 -8.50
CA LYS A 27 2.54 -16.07 -9.05
C LYS A 27 1.91 -15.83 -10.42
N SER A 28 2.06 -14.63 -10.99
CA SER A 28 1.40 -14.20 -12.23
C SER A 28 -0.14 -14.26 -12.19
N GLU A 29 -0.73 -14.20 -10.99
CA GLU A 29 -2.19 -14.22 -10.79
C GLU A 29 -2.84 -12.85 -11.02
N ILE A 30 -2.06 -11.77 -10.94
CA ILE A 30 -2.52 -10.39 -11.18
C ILE A 30 -1.54 -9.66 -12.09
N SER A 31 -2.01 -8.62 -12.78
CA SER A 31 -1.14 -7.78 -13.59
C SER A 31 -0.34 -6.79 -12.74
N GLU A 32 0.75 -6.27 -13.30
CA GLU A 32 1.51 -5.17 -12.66
C GLU A 32 0.60 -3.96 -12.39
N SER A 33 -0.34 -3.69 -13.29
CA SER A 33 -1.29 -2.59 -13.14
C SER A 33 -2.17 -2.75 -11.90
N ASP A 34 -2.54 -3.98 -11.55
CA ASP A 34 -3.40 -4.27 -10.40
C ASP A 34 -2.61 -4.19 -9.08
N LEU A 35 -1.33 -4.60 -9.11
CA LEU A 35 -0.41 -4.38 -7.99
C LEU A 35 -0.23 -2.88 -7.72
N LEU A 36 0.00 -2.08 -8.77
CA LEU A 36 0.17 -0.63 -8.66
C LEU A 36 -1.10 0.05 -8.16
N LYS A 37 -2.28 -0.35 -8.66
CA LYS A 37 -3.57 0.13 -8.14
C LYS A 37 -3.71 -0.13 -6.65
N CYS A 38 -3.49 -1.36 -6.19
CA CYS A 38 -3.52 -1.69 -4.76
C CYS A 38 -2.57 -0.81 -3.93
N ALA A 39 -1.34 -0.60 -4.41
CA ALA A 39 -0.36 0.25 -3.73
C ALA A 39 -0.80 1.73 -3.70
N THR A 40 -1.43 2.25 -4.76
CA THR A 40 -1.94 3.62 -4.79
C THR A 40 -3.14 3.83 -3.88
N GLU A 41 -4.06 2.87 -3.81
CA GLU A 41 -5.21 2.91 -2.89
C GLU A 41 -4.76 2.89 -1.43
N LEU A 42 -3.80 2.03 -1.07
CA LEU A 42 -3.25 2.01 0.28
C LEU A 42 -2.59 3.34 0.67
N LYS A 43 -1.83 3.96 -0.25
CA LYS A 43 -1.25 5.29 -0.02
C LYS A 43 -2.33 6.35 0.19
N LYS A 44 -3.38 6.34 -0.63
CA LYS A 44 -4.50 7.28 -0.52
C LYS A 44 -5.21 7.11 0.83
N ASN A 45 -5.52 5.87 1.21
CA ASN A 45 -6.19 5.58 2.48
C ASN A 45 -5.34 5.94 3.71
N ASN A 46 -4.02 5.87 3.62
CA ASN A 46 -3.12 6.22 4.72
C ASN A 46 -2.93 7.74 4.91
N TRP A 47 -3.26 8.56 3.90
CA TRP A 47 -3.05 10.01 3.92
C TRP A 47 -4.36 10.83 3.85
N GLN A 48 -5.51 10.17 3.74
CA GLN A 48 -6.81 10.79 4.02
C GLN A 48 -7.04 10.87 5.53
#